data_AF-A0A952S6E6-F1
#
_entry.id   AF-A0A952S6E6-F1
#
_cell.length_a   1.000
_cell.length_b   1.000
_cell.length_c   1.000
_cell.angle_alpha   90.00
_cell.angle_beta   90.00
_cell.angle_gamma   90.00
#
_symmetry.space_group_name_H-M   'P 1'
#
loop_
_entity.id
_entity.type
_entity.pdbx_description
1 polymer ?
#
loop_
_entity_poly.entity_id
_entity_poly.type
_entity_poly.pdbx_seq_one_letter_code
_entity_poly.pdbx_strand_id
1 'polypeptide(L)'
;MQHIFKRNVLLSVICLVLLAASGQFASAQTARTARELGSQTARAGFKNEAEIAAKFENWQNDAHAREWLRAIGYDPASVRSIKTEKPHGDKSDVVLLIATDGGEKRYGISIKLVSSERGFNQIDKRWLADYAKMWKMPDDIAEAMKYYVGEKPPFKTSRDKRRMFLNEFEPDVRERIVTFFETNKKKVVTSLIKGTGRGSADLFMVAQRSGKGERWVIKSIDETIAFFAEGNVEITRAGNLKIGRISMQRKGGDGGRPTANMLQFKLNPAELFEAK
;
A
#
# COMPACT_ATOMS: atom_id res chain seq x y z
N MET A 1 33.32 -49.85 26.02
CA MET A 1 31.98 -49.18 25.91
C MET A 1 32.01 -47.66 25.75
N GLN A 2 33.09 -46.93 26.08
CA GLN A 2 33.12 -45.46 25.95
C GLN A 2 33.35 -44.90 24.53
N HIS A 3 33.92 -45.69 23.60
CA HIS A 3 34.22 -45.22 22.23
C HIS A 3 33.02 -45.21 21.28
N ILE A 4 32.02 -46.07 21.50
CA ILE A 4 30.83 -46.16 20.64
C ILE A 4 29.86 -44.99 20.91
N PHE A 5 29.79 -44.51 22.16
CA PHE A 5 28.92 -43.40 22.54
C PHE A 5 29.37 -42.05 21.94
N LYS A 6 30.68 -41.78 21.86
CA LYS A 6 31.22 -40.54 21.27
C LYS A 6 30.97 -40.43 19.76
N ARG A 7 30.91 -41.56 19.04
CA ARG A 7 30.73 -41.58 17.57
C ARG A 7 29.29 -41.28 17.16
N ASN A 8 28.30 -41.72 17.96
CA ASN A 8 26.88 -41.45 17.70
C ASN A 8 26.47 -40.01 18.04
N VAL A 9 27.10 -39.40 19.06
CA VAL A 9 26.90 -37.97 19.37
C VAL A 9 27.48 -37.09 18.25
N LEU A 10 28.67 -37.43 17.73
CA LEU A 10 29.30 -36.66 16.65
C LEU A 10 28.49 -36.71 15.33
N LEU A 11 27.99 -37.89 14.94
CA LEU A 11 27.12 -38.01 13.76
C LEU A 11 25.81 -37.20 13.91
N SER A 12 25.20 -37.23 15.10
CA SER A 12 23.95 -36.51 15.37
C SER A 12 24.14 -34.99 15.34
N VAL A 13 25.28 -34.49 15.86
CA VAL A 13 25.63 -33.06 15.81
C VAL A 13 25.93 -32.61 14.37
N ILE A 14 26.66 -33.40 13.59
CA ILE A 14 26.95 -33.09 12.18
C ILE A 14 25.65 -33.05 11.35
N CYS A 15 24.74 -34.01 11.58
CA CYS A 15 23.44 -34.03 10.90
C CYS A 15 22.58 -32.81 11.27
N LEU A 16 22.54 -32.42 12.55
CA LEU A 16 21.85 -31.19 13.01
C LEU A 16 22.44 -29.92 12.40
N VAL A 17 23.76 -29.82 12.28
CA VAL A 17 24.45 -28.67 11.67
C VAL A 17 24.17 -28.60 10.17
N LEU A 18 24.14 -29.72 9.46
CA LEU A 18 23.80 -29.77 8.03
C LEU A 18 22.32 -29.45 7.76
N LEU A 19 21.41 -29.90 8.62
CA LEU A 19 19.98 -29.53 8.59
C LEU A 19 19.76 -28.04 8.90
N ALA A 20 20.49 -27.48 9.88
CA ALA A 20 20.44 -26.06 10.20
C ALA A 20 21.02 -25.20 9.06
N ALA A 21 22.13 -25.61 8.46
CA ALA A 21 22.75 -24.93 7.34
C ALA A 21 21.84 -24.94 6.09
N SER A 22 21.29 -26.11 5.72
CA SER A 22 20.38 -26.21 4.57
C SER A 22 19.09 -25.37 4.76
N GLY A 23 18.54 -25.34 5.97
CA GLY A 23 17.42 -24.44 6.32
C GLY A 23 17.78 -22.95 6.20
N GLN A 24 18.99 -22.56 6.65
CA GLN A 24 19.49 -21.20 6.49
C GLN A 24 19.69 -20.82 5.01
N PHE A 25 20.29 -21.69 4.20
CA PHE A 25 20.47 -21.48 2.76
C PHE A 25 19.14 -21.33 2.01
N ALA A 26 18.16 -22.19 2.27
CA ALA A 26 16.83 -22.10 1.64
C ALA A 26 16.09 -20.80 2.02
N SER A 27 16.19 -20.37 3.28
CA SER A 27 15.58 -19.11 3.75
C SER A 27 16.24 -17.88 3.11
N ALA A 28 17.57 -17.91 2.94
CA ALA A 28 18.32 -16.83 2.32
C ALA A 28 18.06 -16.74 0.81
N GLN A 29 17.93 -17.88 0.12
CA GLN A 29 17.53 -17.96 -1.28
C GLN A 29 16.13 -17.32 -1.47
N THR A 30 15.16 -17.73 -0.64
CA THR A 30 13.77 -17.23 -0.70
C THR A 30 13.71 -15.72 -0.43
N ALA A 31 14.49 -15.22 0.53
CA ALA A 31 14.58 -13.80 0.84
C ALA A 31 15.20 -12.98 -0.30
N ARG A 32 16.21 -13.52 -1.02
CA ARG A 32 16.79 -12.89 -2.22
C ARG A 32 15.76 -12.81 -3.34
N THR A 33 15.06 -13.90 -3.64
CA THR A 33 14.03 -13.93 -4.70
C THR A 33 12.88 -12.97 -4.41
N ALA A 34 12.43 -12.88 -3.15
CA ALA A 34 11.40 -11.92 -2.75
C ALA A 34 11.86 -10.45 -2.90
N ARG A 35 13.13 -10.17 -2.60
CA ARG A 35 13.71 -8.83 -2.77
C ARG A 35 13.86 -8.45 -4.24
N GLU A 36 14.28 -9.38 -5.08
CA GLU A 36 14.37 -9.19 -6.53
C GLU A 36 12.99 -8.94 -7.14
N LEU A 37 12.00 -9.75 -6.77
CA LEU A 37 10.62 -9.58 -7.22
C LEU A 37 10.04 -8.22 -6.78
N GLY A 38 10.28 -7.81 -5.53
CA GLY A 38 9.89 -6.49 -5.02
C GLY A 38 10.55 -5.34 -5.78
N SER A 39 11.84 -5.48 -6.11
CA SER A 39 12.59 -4.50 -6.92
C SER A 39 12.07 -4.40 -8.34
N GLN A 40 11.82 -5.53 -9.00
CA GLN A 40 11.23 -5.58 -10.35
C GLN A 40 9.83 -4.95 -10.36
N THR A 41 9.01 -5.24 -9.34
CA THR A 41 7.67 -4.65 -9.18
C THR A 41 7.75 -3.13 -9.06
N ALA A 42 8.67 -2.60 -8.25
CA ALA A 42 8.86 -1.16 -8.10
C ALA A 42 9.31 -0.49 -9.41
N ARG A 43 10.26 -1.10 -10.13
CA ARG A 43 10.72 -0.61 -11.44
C ARG A 43 9.61 -0.59 -12.48
N ALA A 44 8.78 -1.63 -12.50
CA ALA A 44 7.62 -1.70 -13.40
C ALA A 44 6.61 -0.58 -13.11
N GLY A 45 6.37 -0.27 -11.82
CA GLY A 45 5.55 0.89 -11.41
C GLY A 45 6.08 2.21 -11.96
N PHE A 46 7.36 2.52 -11.75
CA PHE A 46 7.97 3.76 -12.25
C PHE A 46 7.98 3.84 -13.79
N LYS A 47 8.18 2.72 -14.48
CA LYS A 47 8.08 2.67 -15.93
C LYS A 47 6.65 2.99 -16.39
N ASN A 48 5.65 2.43 -15.71
CA ASN A 48 4.24 2.68 -16.01
C ASN A 48 3.85 4.15 -15.80
N GLU A 49 4.33 4.78 -14.73
CA GLU A 49 4.14 6.23 -14.51
C GLU A 49 4.69 7.06 -15.67
N ALA A 50 5.93 6.78 -16.10
CA ALA A 50 6.57 7.49 -17.20
C ALA A 50 5.85 7.26 -18.54
N GLU A 51 5.40 6.03 -18.80
CA GLU A 51 4.63 5.71 -20.01
C GLU A 51 3.28 6.45 -20.03
N ILE A 52 2.57 6.53 -18.90
CA ILE A 52 1.31 7.30 -18.80
C ILE A 52 1.55 8.79 -19.02
N ALA A 53 2.60 9.36 -18.42
CA ALA A 53 2.97 10.76 -18.62
C ALA A 53 3.25 11.06 -20.11
N ALA A 54 4.07 10.24 -20.77
CA ALA A 54 4.37 10.38 -22.20
C ALA A 54 3.13 10.26 -23.08
N LYS A 55 2.19 9.37 -22.74
CA LYS A 55 0.91 9.26 -23.45
C LYS A 55 0.06 10.51 -23.33
N PHE A 56 -0.02 11.12 -22.14
CA PHE A 56 -0.71 12.40 -21.95
C PHE A 56 -0.08 13.53 -22.77
N GLU A 57 1.25 13.63 -22.84
CA GLU A 57 1.91 14.65 -23.67
C GLU A 57 1.67 14.41 -25.17
N ASN A 58 1.54 13.14 -25.59
CA ASN A 58 1.26 12.74 -26.97
C ASN A 58 -0.23 12.48 -27.23
N TRP A 59 -1.15 13.11 -26.48
CA TRP A 59 -2.59 12.82 -26.55
C TRP A 59 -3.20 12.96 -27.95
N GLN A 60 -2.63 13.81 -28.80
CA GLN A 60 -3.07 14.00 -30.18
C GLN A 60 -2.94 12.71 -31.01
N ASN A 61 -1.93 11.87 -30.70
CA ASN A 61 -1.65 10.63 -31.41
C ASN A 61 -1.98 9.37 -30.57
N ASP A 62 -2.15 9.49 -29.26
CA ASP A 62 -2.48 8.37 -28.37
C ASP A 62 -4.00 8.26 -28.11
N ALA A 63 -4.60 7.13 -28.52
CA ALA A 63 -6.03 6.90 -28.36
C ALA A 63 -6.46 6.78 -26.89
N HIS A 64 -5.65 6.14 -26.05
CA HIS A 64 -5.97 6.00 -24.63
C HIS A 64 -5.92 7.34 -23.91
N ALA A 65 -4.94 8.18 -24.20
CA ALA A 65 -4.87 9.52 -23.62
C ALA A 65 -6.11 10.37 -23.96
N ARG A 66 -6.66 10.26 -25.18
CA ARG A 66 -7.93 10.91 -25.53
C ARG A 66 -9.11 10.35 -24.74
N GLU A 67 -9.15 9.05 -24.51
CA GLU A 67 -10.18 8.44 -23.67
C GLU A 67 -10.04 8.88 -22.20
N TRP A 68 -8.81 9.00 -21.68
CA TRP A 68 -8.54 9.50 -20.33
C TRP A 68 -9.02 10.94 -20.17
N LEU A 69 -8.72 11.82 -21.15
CA LEU A 69 -9.20 13.21 -21.16
C LEU A 69 -10.73 13.27 -21.09
N ARG A 70 -11.43 12.48 -21.91
CA ARG A 70 -12.89 12.40 -21.87
C ARG A 70 -13.41 11.91 -20.52
N ALA A 71 -12.78 10.89 -19.95
CA ALA A 71 -13.14 10.34 -18.65
C ALA A 71 -13.00 11.37 -17.50
N ILE A 72 -12.10 12.34 -17.64
CA ILE A 72 -11.92 13.44 -16.67
C ILE A 72 -12.62 14.74 -17.10
N GLY A 73 -13.54 14.67 -18.07
CA GLY A 73 -14.44 15.78 -18.44
C GLY A 73 -13.88 16.77 -19.45
N TYR A 74 -12.80 16.43 -20.17
CA TYR A 74 -12.27 17.24 -21.26
C TYR A 74 -12.75 16.73 -22.62
N ASP A 75 -13.11 17.65 -23.51
CA ASP A 75 -13.12 17.35 -24.94
C ASP A 75 -11.67 17.43 -25.46
N PRO A 76 -11.09 16.35 -26.00
CA PRO A 76 -9.75 16.39 -26.57
C PRO A 76 -9.57 17.50 -27.60
N ALA A 77 -10.59 17.83 -28.40
CA ALA A 77 -10.46 18.90 -29.41
C ALA A 77 -10.25 20.30 -28.80
N SER A 78 -10.65 20.50 -27.54
CA SER A 78 -10.48 21.78 -26.81
C SER A 78 -9.12 21.94 -26.14
N VAL A 79 -8.31 20.86 -26.10
CA VAL A 79 -7.00 20.87 -25.44
C VAL A 79 -5.97 21.50 -26.37
N ARG A 80 -5.31 22.56 -25.90
CA ARG A 80 -4.23 23.25 -26.63
C ARG A 80 -2.87 22.63 -26.36
N SER A 81 -2.60 22.29 -25.10
CA SER A 81 -1.35 21.64 -24.70
C SER A 81 -1.51 20.85 -23.41
N ILE A 82 -0.68 19.82 -23.25
CA ILE A 82 -0.50 19.08 -22.00
C ILE A 82 0.98 19.05 -21.70
N LYS A 83 1.36 19.42 -20.48
CA LYS A 83 2.70 19.22 -19.93
C LYS A 83 2.61 18.31 -18.73
N THR A 84 3.65 17.49 -18.50
CA THR A 84 3.73 16.64 -17.32
C THR A 84 4.92 17.00 -16.44
N GLU A 85 4.73 16.85 -15.13
CA GLU A 85 5.80 16.98 -14.15
C GLU A 85 5.84 15.74 -13.25
N LYS A 86 7.04 15.34 -12.82
CA LYS A 86 7.22 14.29 -11.84
C LYS A 86 7.43 14.91 -10.44
N PRO A 87 6.44 14.83 -9.54
CA PRO A 87 6.61 15.32 -8.18
C PRO A 87 7.53 14.38 -7.37
N HIS A 88 8.06 14.88 -6.24
CA HIS A 88 8.96 14.14 -5.37
C HIS A 88 8.39 13.99 -3.95
N GLY A 89 8.07 12.76 -3.55
CA GLY A 89 7.61 12.46 -2.18
C GLY A 89 6.13 12.75 -1.92
N ASP A 90 5.37 13.05 -2.97
CA ASP A 90 3.95 13.42 -2.91
C ASP A 90 3.02 12.20 -3.13
N LYS A 91 1.70 12.41 -3.02
CA LYS A 91 0.69 11.37 -3.33
C LYS A 91 0.41 11.20 -4.80
N SER A 92 0.64 12.27 -5.54
CA SER A 92 0.63 12.27 -7.00
C SER A 92 1.92 11.64 -7.50
N ASP A 93 1.81 10.73 -8.44
CA ASP A 93 2.92 10.09 -9.14
C ASP A 93 3.28 10.88 -10.42
N VAL A 94 2.29 11.56 -11.02
CA VAL A 94 2.41 12.48 -12.16
C VAL A 94 1.54 13.72 -11.93
N VAL A 95 2.00 14.89 -12.38
CA VAL A 95 1.19 16.11 -12.43
C VAL A 95 0.94 16.47 -13.89
N LEU A 96 -0.31 16.78 -14.24
CA LEU A 96 -0.70 17.31 -15.54
C LEU A 96 -0.97 18.80 -15.45
N LEU A 97 -0.48 19.55 -16.44
CA LEU A 97 -0.88 20.92 -16.73
C LEU A 97 -1.61 20.90 -18.07
N ILE A 98 -2.93 21.09 -18.05
CA ILE A 98 -3.78 21.02 -19.24
C ILE A 98 -4.25 22.45 -19.57
N ALA A 99 -3.82 22.96 -20.73
CA ALA A 99 -4.21 24.27 -21.22
C ALA A 99 -5.34 24.14 -22.25
N THR A 100 -6.37 24.99 -22.09
CA THR A 100 -7.50 25.15 -23.01
C THR A 100 -7.73 26.63 -23.26
N ASP A 101 -8.71 26.96 -24.12
CA ASP A 101 -9.19 28.33 -24.32
C ASP A 101 -9.69 28.99 -23.02
N GLY A 102 -10.20 28.18 -22.08
CA GLY A 102 -10.67 28.63 -20.77
C GLY A 102 -9.56 28.78 -19.72
N GLY A 103 -8.30 28.56 -20.08
CA GLY A 103 -7.14 28.65 -19.19
C GLY A 103 -6.46 27.30 -18.91
N GLU A 104 -5.45 27.34 -18.04
CA GLU A 104 -4.67 26.19 -17.62
C GLU A 104 -5.15 25.64 -16.28
N LYS A 105 -5.27 24.31 -16.18
CA LYS A 105 -5.58 23.61 -14.92
C LYS A 105 -4.50 22.59 -14.60
N ARG A 106 -4.21 22.46 -13.31
CA ARG A 106 -3.24 21.51 -12.76
C ARG A 106 -3.96 20.34 -12.10
N TYR A 107 -3.53 19.11 -12.40
CA TYR A 107 -4.04 17.88 -11.79
C TYR A 107 -2.92 16.99 -11.31
N GLY A 108 -2.91 16.62 -10.03
CA GLY A 108 -2.11 15.52 -9.53
C GLY A 108 -2.79 14.17 -9.78
N ILE A 109 -2.06 13.18 -10.31
CA ILE A 109 -2.55 11.83 -10.55
C ILE A 109 -1.81 10.85 -9.65
N SER A 110 -2.53 10.12 -8.80
CA SER A 110 -1.99 8.90 -8.18
C SER A 110 -2.21 7.71 -9.10
N ILE A 111 -1.14 7.02 -9.48
CA ILE A 111 -1.13 5.94 -10.46
C ILE A 111 -0.84 4.62 -9.75
N LYS A 112 -1.60 3.58 -10.08
CA LYS A 112 -1.35 2.22 -9.60
C LYS A 112 -1.31 1.24 -10.77
N LEU A 113 -0.19 0.54 -10.89
CA LEU A 113 -0.06 -0.62 -11.77
C LEU A 113 -0.50 -1.89 -11.04
N VAL A 114 -1.33 -2.70 -11.68
CA VAL A 114 -1.74 -4.02 -11.20
C VAL A 114 -1.62 -5.06 -12.31
N SER A 115 -1.27 -6.29 -11.95
CA SER A 115 -1.14 -7.41 -12.90
C SER A 115 -2.25 -8.45 -12.79
N SER A 116 -3.12 -8.33 -11.79
CA SER A 116 -4.25 -9.22 -11.53
C SER A 116 -5.40 -8.47 -10.86
N GLU A 117 -6.58 -9.09 -10.87
CA GLU A 117 -7.80 -8.56 -10.23
C GLU A 117 -7.76 -8.62 -8.70
N ARG A 118 -6.78 -9.31 -8.11
CA ARG A 118 -6.70 -9.54 -6.65
C ARG A 118 -5.41 -8.97 -6.03
N GLY A 119 -4.74 -8.07 -6.75
CA GLY A 119 -3.45 -7.51 -6.32
C GLY A 119 -3.62 -6.42 -5.26
N PHE A 120 -2.84 -6.48 -4.19
CA PHE A 120 -2.84 -5.44 -3.16
C PHE A 120 -1.64 -4.50 -3.30
N ASN A 121 -1.92 -3.21 -3.42
CA ASN A 121 -0.89 -2.17 -3.50
C ASN A 121 -0.80 -1.41 -2.18
N GLN A 122 0.41 -1.04 -1.79
CA GLN A 122 0.62 -0.10 -0.69
C GLN A 122 0.19 1.31 -1.13
N ILE A 123 -0.58 2.00 -0.28
CA ILE A 123 -1.01 3.39 -0.52
C ILE A 123 -0.42 4.38 0.47
N ASP A 124 -0.10 3.95 1.68
CA ASP A 124 0.63 4.75 2.65
C ASP A 124 1.36 3.83 3.64
N LYS A 125 2.47 4.33 4.20
CA LYS A 125 3.22 3.66 5.26
C LYS A 125 4.08 4.68 6.00
N ARG A 126 3.91 4.80 7.31
CA ARG A 126 4.66 5.71 8.18
C ARG A 126 4.80 5.13 9.59
N TRP A 127 5.56 5.82 10.44
CA TRP A 127 5.60 5.51 11.85
C TRP A 127 4.26 5.82 12.51
N LEU A 128 3.90 5.09 13.57
CA LEU A 128 2.63 5.28 14.25
C LEU A 128 2.49 6.71 14.80
N ALA A 129 3.59 7.30 15.28
CA ALA A 129 3.62 8.67 15.78
C ALA A 129 3.14 9.71 14.74
N ASP A 130 3.47 9.51 13.46
CA ASP A 130 3.04 10.41 12.38
C ASP A 130 1.52 10.38 12.21
N TYR A 131 0.93 9.19 12.23
CA TYR A 131 -0.52 9.02 12.15
C TYR A 131 -1.22 9.50 13.42
N ALA A 132 -0.65 9.23 14.59
CA ALA A 132 -1.20 9.68 15.87
C ALA A 132 -1.33 11.21 15.88
N LYS A 133 -0.27 11.91 15.44
CA LYS A 133 -0.28 13.38 15.28
C LYS A 133 -1.30 13.82 14.23
N MET A 134 -1.26 13.25 13.02
CA MET A 134 -2.11 13.65 11.90
C MET A 134 -3.61 13.46 12.20
N TRP A 135 -3.95 12.34 12.82
CA TRP A 135 -5.32 11.98 13.09
C TRP A 135 -5.82 12.46 14.45
N LYS A 136 -4.94 13.03 15.30
CA LYS A 136 -5.24 13.38 16.69
C LYS A 136 -5.73 12.15 17.45
N MET A 137 -4.98 11.06 17.32
CA MET A 137 -5.30 9.78 17.95
C MET A 137 -5.23 9.93 19.47
N PRO A 138 -6.24 9.45 20.23
CA PRO A 138 -6.18 9.42 21.68
C PRO A 138 -4.98 8.62 22.18
N ASP A 139 -4.40 9.05 23.30
CA ASP A 139 -3.15 8.47 23.82
C ASP A 139 -3.29 6.97 24.16
N ASP A 140 -4.44 6.54 24.69
CA ASP A 140 -4.71 5.14 25.00
C ASP A 140 -4.75 4.27 23.71
N ILE A 141 -5.33 4.80 22.63
CA ILE A 141 -5.36 4.15 21.32
C ILE A 141 -3.97 4.13 20.69
N ALA A 142 -3.25 5.24 20.73
CA ALA A 142 -1.88 5.31 20.23
C ALA A 142 -0.97 4.34 20.99
N GLU A 143 -1.15 4.20 22.29
CA GLU A 143 -0.41 3.27 23.13
C GLU A 143 -0.72 1.81 22.78
N ALA A 144 -2.00 1.43 22.67
CA ALA A 144 -2.40 0.09 22.22
C ALA A 144 -1.82 -0.24 20.83
N MET A 145 -1.85 0.74 19.92
CA MET A 145 -1.36 0.58 18.56
C MET A 145 0.16 0.35 18.50
N LYS A 146 0.97 0.79 19.47
CA LYS A 146 2.41 0.49 19.54
C LYS A 146 2.66 -1.01 19.68
N TYR A 147 1.86 -1.70 20.48
CA TYR A 147 1.91 -3.16 20.60
C TYR A 147 1.47 -3.84 19.30
N TYR A 148 0.44 -3.29 18.63
CA TYR A 148 -0.04 -3.82 17.36
C TYR A 148 1.02 -3.79 16.25
N VAL A 149 1.72 -2.66 16.10
CA VAL A 149 2.75 -2.50 15.07
C VAL A 149 4.10 -3.10 15.48
N GLY A 150 4.28 -3.42 16.76
CA GLY A 150 5.52 -3.99 17.31
C GLY A 150 6.59 -2.95 17.64
N GLU A 151 6.20 -1.68 17.82
CA GLU A 151 7.06 -0.67 18.47
C GLU A 151 7.26 -1.00 19.97
N LYS A 152 6.31 -1.73 20.57
CA LYS A 152 6.44 -2.37 21.88
C LYS A 152 6.26 -3.89 21.78
N PRO A 153 7.02 -4.68 22.56
CA PRO A 153 6.83 -6.13 22.60
C PRO A 153 5.49 -6.49 23.26
N PRO A 154 4.90 -7.67 22.95
CA PRO A 154 3.66 -8.12 23.56
C PRO A 154 3.73 -8.10 25.11
N PHE A 155 2.69 -7.57 25.75
CA PHE A 155 2.57 -7.59 27.22
C PHE A 155 1.88 -8.87 27.74
N LYS A 156 1.35 -9.69 26.84
CA LYS A 156 0.79 -11.02 27.11
C LYS A 156 1.12 -11.98 25.97
N THR A 157 0.77 -13.26 26.12
CA THR A 157 0.95 -14.26 25.08
C THR A 157 0.32 -13.81 23.76
N SER A 158 1.12 -13.81 22.70
CA SER A 158 0.73 -13.39 21.34
C SER A 158 1.18 -14.44 20.33
N ARG A 159 0.46 -14.52 19.21
CA ARG A 159 0.85 -15.36 18.06
C ARG A 159 2.20 -14.97 17.45
N ASP A 160 2.64 -13.72 17.65
CA ASP A 160 3.95 -13.23 17.20
C ASP A 160 4.71 -12.61 18.38
N LYS A 161 5.93 -13.07 18.66
CA LYS A 161 6.74 -12.57 19.78
C LYS A 161 7.10 -11.08 19.67
N ARG A 162 6.91 -10.46 18.50
CA ARG A 162 7.32 -9.08 18.21
C ARG A 162 6.18 -8.06 18.34
N ARG A 163 4.92 -8.50 18.37
CA ARG A 163 3.75 -7.61 18.31
C ARG A 163 2.47 -8.33 18.73
N MET A 164 1.41 -7.58 18.99
CA MET A 164 0.06 -8.12 19.20
C MET A 164 -0.79 -7.93 17.95
N PHE A 165 -1.82 -8.75 17.81
CA PHE A 165 -2.87 -8.58 16.81
C PHE A 165 -4.09 -7.91 17.45
N LEU A 166 -4.89 -7.20 16.65
CA LEU A 166 -6.03 -6.44 17.20
C LEU A 166 -7.04 -7.34 17.91
N ASN A 167 -7.26 -8.55 17.42
CA ASN A 167 -8.16 -9.52 18.05
C ASN A 167 -7.61 -10.16 19.33
N GLU A 168 -6.36 -9.88 19.70
CA GLU A 168 -5.74 -10.35 20.95
C GLU A 168 -5.91 -9.33 22.09
N PHE A 169 -6.34 -8.10 21.83
CA PHE A 169 -6.63 -7.13 22.89
C PHE A 169 -7.96 -7.43 23.59
N GLU A 170 -8.13 -6.85 24.78
CA GLU A 170 -9.39 -6.94 25.53
C GLU A 170 -10.57 -6.32 24.74
N PRO A 171 -11.81 -6.81 24.94
CA PRO A 171 -12.97 -6.35 24.19
C PRO A 171 -13.15 -4.83 24.17
N ASP A 172 -12.94 -4.15 25.30
CA ASP A 172 -13.07 -2.71 25.44
C ASP A 172 -12.02 -1.94 24.61
N VAL A 173 -10.77 -2.41 24.59
CA VAL A 173 -9.70 -1.81 23.79
C VAL A 173 -10.00 -1.97 22.29
N ARG A 174 -10.47 -3.16 21.89
CA ARG A 174 -10.86 -3.43 20.50
C ARG A 174 -11.98 -2.51 20.04
N GLU A 175 -13.00 -2.34 20.87
CA GLU A 175 -14.12 -1.45 20.59
C GLU A 175 -13.66 0.00 20.44
N ARG A 176 -12.84 0.53 21.36
CA ARG A 176 -12.35 1.91 21.23
C ARG A 176 -11.50 2.13 19.97
N ILE A 177 -10.67 1.15 19.59
CA ILE A 177 -9.91 1.21 18.32
C ILE A 177 -10.85 1.28 17.11
N VAL A 178 -11.84 0.38 17.04
CA VAL A 178 -12.82 0.36 15.94
C VAL A 178 -13.60 1.67 15.90
N THR A 179 -14.11 2.13 17.03
CA THR A 179 -14.85 3.40 17.16
C THR A 179 -14.03 4.61 16.74
N PHE A 180 -12.76 4.68 17.12
CA PHE A 180 -11.86 5.75 16.66
C PHE A 180 -11.78 5.80 15.13
N PHE A 181 -11.52 4.65 14.49
CA PHE A 181 -11.37 4.59 13.03
C PHE A 181 -12.70 4.77 12.30
N GLU A 182 -13.83 4.32 12.84
CA GLU A 182 -15.15 4.54 12.25
C GLU A 182 -15.54 6.03 12.33
N THR A 183 -15.40 6.65 13.51
CA THR A 183 -15.68 8.09 13.72
C THR A 183 -14.81 8.98 12.83
N ASN A 184 -13.56 8.58 12.59
CA ASN A 184 -12.60 9.36 11.79
C ASN A 184 -12.46 8.86 10.34
N LYS A 185 -13.31 7.94 9.89
CA LYS A 185 -13.11 7.19 8.64
C LYS A 185 -12.91 8.07 7.42
N LYS A 186 -13.76 9.08 7.22
CA LYS A 186 -13.63 10.03 6.11
C LYS A 186 -12.26 10.73 6.11
N LYS A 187 -11.82 11.21 7.28
CA LYS A 187 -10.52 11.87 7.45
C LYS A 187 -9.36 10.92 7.17
N VAL A 188 -9.42 9.70 7.71
CA VAL A 188 -8.39 8.66 7.52
C VAL A 188 -8.28 8.32 6.03
N VAL A 189 -9.37 7.90 5.40
CA VAL A 189 -9.38 7.50 3.97
C VAL A 189 -8.91 8.65 3.07
N THR A 190 -9.40 9.88 3.30
CA THR A 190 -8.95 11.06 2.54
C THR A 190 -7.45 11.27 2.67
N SER A 191 -6.90 11.23 3.89
CA SER A 191 -5.46 11.41 4.10
C SER A 191 -4.61 10.31 3.45
N LEU A 192 -5.12 9.08 3.39
CA LEU A 192 -4.44 7.93 2.79
C LEU A 192 -4.43 7.99 1.25
N ILE A 193 -5.52 8.46 0.63
CA ILE A 193 -5.71 8.45 -0.84
C ILE A 193 -5.27 9.78 -1.46
N LYS A 194 -5.79 10.91 -0.97
CA LYS A 194 -5.55 12.24 -1.52
C LYS A 194 -4.25 12.87 -1.04
N GLY A 195 -3.89 12.68 0.23
CA GLY A 195 -2.80 13.42 0.86
C GLY A 195 -3.18 14.87 1.17
N THR A 196 -2.17 15.73 1.32
CA THR A 196 -2.34 17.13 1.74
C THR A 196 -1.37 18.06 1.00
N GLY A 197 -1.74 19.33 0.85
CA GLY A 197 -0.87 20.36 0.25
C GLY A 197 -0.73 20.24 -1.26
N ARG A 198 0.32 20.84 -1.84
CA ARG A 198 0.54 20.88 -3.31
C ARG A 198 0.80 19.50 -3.94
N GLY A 199 1.12 18.52 -3.11
CA GLY A 199 1.35 17.13 -3.47
C GLY A 199 0.10 16.24 -3.44
N SER A 200 -1.09 16.81 -3.26
CA SER A 200 -2.33 16.03 -3.26
C SER A 200 -2.66 15.48 -4.64
N ALA A 201 -3.31 14.33 -4.66
CA ALA A 201 -3.89 13.75 -5.87
C ALA A 201 -5.29 14.33 -6.11
N ASP A 202 -5.56 14.73 -7.35
CA ASP A 202 -6.86 15.18 -7.86
C ASP A 202 -7.56 14.05 -8.62
N LEU A 203 -6.76 13.13 -9.17
CA LEU A 203 -7.20 11.97 -9.95
C LEU A 203 -6.53 10.71 -9.41
N PHE A 204 -7.23 9.58 -9.53
CA PHE A 204 -6.67 8.25 -9.25
C PHE A 204 -6.81 7.38 -10.49
N MET A 205 -5.68 6.83 -10.95
CA MET A 205 -5.61 6.01 -12.14
C MET A 205 -5.10 4.62 -11.81
N VAL A 206 -5.81 3.62 -12.32
CA VAL A 206 -5.37 2.22 -12.26
C VAL A 206 -5.12 1.73 -13.67
N ALA A 207 -3.91 1.26 -13.92
CA ALA A 207 -3.54 0.55 -15.14
C ALA A 207 -3.40 -0.93 -14.80
N GLN A 208 -4.23 -1.79 -15.39
CA GLN A 208 -4.13 -3.23 -15.28
C GLN A 208 -3.49 -3.80 -16.54
N ARG A 209 -2.33 -4.43 -16.38
CA ARG A 209 -1.61 -5.10 -17.47
C ARG A 209 -1.43 -6.58 -17.14
N SER A 210 -2.10 -7.42 -17.90
CA SER A 210 -2.06 -8.87 -17.73
C SER A 210 -1.75 -9.56 -19.06
N GLY A 211 -1.51 -10.87 -19.02
CA GLY A 211 -1.36 -11.67 -20.25
C GLY A 211 -2.60 -11.66 -21.16
N LYS A 212 -3.76 -11.16 -20.67
CA LYS A 212 -5.01 -11.05 -21.43
C LYS A 212 -5.21 -9.68 -22.09
N GLY A 213 -4.32 -8.72 -21.85
CA GLY A 213 -4.43 -7.35 -22.36
C GLY A 213 -4.24 -6.27 -21.29
N GLU A 214 -4.41 -5.03 -21.73
CA GLU A 214 -4.35 -3.82 -20.92
C GLU A 214 -5.76 -3.20 -20.78
N ARG A 215 -6.12 -2.81 -19.56
CA ARG A 215 -7.28 -1.95 -19.30
C ARG A 215 -6.94 -0.91 -18.25
N TRP A 216 -7.67 0.19 -18.23
CA TRP A 216 -7.44 1.29 -17.30
C TRP A 216 -8.76 1.87 -16.78
N VAL A 217 -8.68 2.53 -15.62
CA VAL A 217 -9.75 3.38 -15.09
C VAL A 217 -9.09 4.63 -14.50
N ILE A 218 -9.68 5.80 -14.77
CA ILE A 218 -9.32 7.06 -14.15
C ILE A 218 -10.59 7.71 -13.59
N LYS A 219 -10.53 8.10 -12.32
CA LYS A 219 -11.65 8.70 -11.58
C LYS A 219 -11.17 9.93 -10.83
N SER A 220 -12.08 10.82 -10.46
CA SER A 220 -11.75 11.90 -9.53
C SER A 220 -11.32 11.31 -8.18
N ILE A 221 -10.51 12.07 -7.44
CA ILE A 221 -10.06 11.64 -6.12
C ILE A 221 -11.25 11.49 -5.14
N ASP A 222 -12.30 12.29 -5.31
CA ASP A 222 -13.47 12.28 -4.44
C ASP A 222 -14.32 11.01 -4.68
N GLU A 223 -14.54 10.62 -5.94
CA GLU A 223 -15.16 9.33 -6.29
C GLU A 223 -14.33 8.15 -5.75
N THR A 224 -13.00 8.25 -5.87
CA THR A 224 -12.07 7.23 -5.38
C THR A 224 -12.15 7.09 -3.86
N ILE A 225 -12.18 8.21 -3.13
CA ILE A 225 -12.35 8.22 -1.67
C ILE A 225 -13.69 7.60 -1.27
N ALA A 226 -14.77 7.99 -1.94
CA ALA A 226 -16.10 7.46 -1.67
C ALA A 226 -16.10 5.94 -1.84
N PHE A 227 -15.61 5.44 -2.97
CA PHE A 227 -15.55 4.02 -3.29
C PHE A 227 -14.75 3.22 -2.25
N PHE A 228 -13.51 3.63 -1.95
CA PHE A 228 -12.66 2.89 -1.00
C PHE A 228 -13.08 3.06 0.47
N ALA A 229 -13.90 4.07 0.78
CA ALA A 229 -14.52 4.21 2.09
C ALA A 229 -15.75 3.31 2.29
N GLU A 230 -16.31 2.68 1.26
CA GLU A 230 -17.48 1.79 1.40
C GLU A 230 -17.20 0.57 2.28
N GLY A 231 -18.19 0.17 3.09
CA GLY A 231 -18.11 -0.97 4.03
C GLY A 231 -17.68 -0.57 5.43
N ASN A 232 -17.78 -1.48 6.41
CA ASN A 232 -17.55 -1.16 7.83
C ASN A 232 -16.06 -1.02 8.19
N VAL A 233 -15.77 -0.41 9.34
CA VAL A 233 -14.51 -0.62 10.05
C VAL A 233 -14.61 -1.87 10.92
N GLU A 234 -13.77 -2.87 10.67
CA GLU A 234 -13.84 -4.15 11.37
C GLU A 234 -12.47 -4.82 11.58
N ILE A 235 -12.34 -5.54 12.68
CA ILE A 235 -11.17 -6.39 12.94
C ILE A 235 -11.36 -7.72 12.19
N THR A 236 -10.45 -7.98 11.27
CA THR A 236 -10.40 -9.24 10.50
C THR A 236 -10.08 -10.46 11.38
N ARG A 237 -10.42 -11.66 10.91
CA ARG A 237 -10.04 -12.94 11.57
C ARG A 237 -8.52 -13.06 11.79
N ALA A 238 -7.72 -12.52 10.88
CA ALA A 238 -6.27 -12.50 11.01
C ALA A 238 -5.79 -11.58 12.14
N GLY A 239 -6.61 -10.61 12.57
CA GLY A 239 -6.29 -9.64 13.61
C GLY A 239 -5.67 -8.34 13.08
N ASN A 240 -5.93 -8.02 11.82
CA ASN A 240 -5.71 -6.70 11.21
C ASN A 240 -7.02 -5.90 11.16
N LEU A 241 -6.97 -4.61 10.83
CA LEU A 241 -8.16 -3.78 10.65
C LEU A 241 -8.49 -3.62 9.17
N LYS A 242 -9.76 -3.70 8.85
CA LYS A 242 -10.32 -3.28 7.57
C LYS A 242 -11.06 -1.96 7.81
N ILE A 243 -10.83 -0.96 6.94
CA ILE A 243 -11.44 0.37 6.98
C ILE A 243 -12.11 0.56 5.63
N GLY A 244 -13.39 0.20 5.54
CA GLY A 244 -14.06 0.09 4.23
C GLY A 244 -13.36 -0.96 3.36
N ARG A 245 -12.83 -0.55 2.20
CA ARG A 245 -12.07 -1.41 1.28
C ARG A 245 -10.55 -1.37 1.51
N ILE A 246 -10.08 -0.63 2.52
CA ILE A 246 -8.66 -0.48 2.84
C ILE A 246 -8.27 -1.43 3.97
N SER A 247 -7.16 -2.16 3.81
CA SER A 247 -6.54 -2.97 4.86
C SER A 247 -5.44 -2.19 5.58
N MET A 248 -5.49 -2.17 6.90
CA MET A 248 -4.45 -1.66 7.79
C MET A 248 -3.69 -2.82 8.43
N GLN A 249 -2.37 -2.80 8.34
CA GLN A 249 -1.50 -3.85 8.86
C GLN A 249 -0.18 -3.33 9.41
N ARG A 250 0.44 -4.07 10.34
CA ARG A 250 1.89 -3.95 10.56
C ARG A 250 2.61 -4.19 9.23
N LYS A 251 3.57 -3.33 8.88
CA LYS A 251 4.36 -3.46 7.64
C LYS A 251 5.00 -4.83 7.52
N GLY A 252 5.70 -5.27 8.56
CA GLY A 252 6.44 -6.53 8.58
C GLY A 252 7.53 -6.62 7.50
N GLY A 253 8.21 -7.77 7.46
CA GLY A 253 9.30 -8.01 6.51
C GLY A 253 10.53 -7.14 6.79
N ASP A 254 11.14 -6.61 5.73
CA ASP A 254 12.32 -5.71 5.74
C ASP A 254 13.59 -6.30 6.39
N GLY A 255 13.73 -7.63 6.42
CA GLY A 255 14.95 -8.28 6.92
C GLY A 255 15.22 -7.99 8.40
N GLY A 256 14.18 -7.71 9.20
CA GLY A 256 14.32 -7.41 10.63
C GLY A 256 14.63 -5.94 10.95
N ARG A 257 14.69 -5.06 9.94
CA ARG A 257 14.89 -3.62 10.17
C ARG A 257 13.73 -3.01 10.97
N PRO A 258 13.97 -1.92 11.73
CA PRO A 258 12.93 -1.22 12.49
C PRO A 258 11.72 -0.80 11.63
N THR A 259 11.92 -0.53 10.34
CA THR A 259 10.84 -0.18 9.39
C THR A 259 9.74 -1.24 9.27
N ALA A 260 10.01 -2.48 9.68
CA ALA A 260 9.00 -3.53 9.79
C ALA A 260 7.89 -3.19 10.82
N ASN A 261 8.15 -2.26 11.73
CA ASN A 261 7.21 -1.80 12.77
C ASN A 261 6.38 -0.58 12.33
N MET A 262 6.52 -0.12 11.09
CA MET A 262 5.63 0.92 10.57
C MET A 262 4.20 0.39 10.40
N LEU A 263 3.23 1.30 10.53
CA LEU A 263 1.86 1.04 10.13
C LEU A 263 1.75 1.18 8.61
N GLN A 264 1.09 0.23 7.95
CA GLN A 264 0.97 0.15 6.49
C GLN A 264 -0.50 0.01 6.08
N PHE A 265 -0.87 0.74 5.03
CA PHE A 265 -2.19 0.67 4.41
C PHE A 265 -2.09 0.11 3.00
N LYS A 266 -2.99 -0.80 2.68
CA LYS A 266 -3.11 -1.42 1.36
C LYS A 266 -4.55 -1.44 0.89
N LEU A 267 -4.75 -1.41 -0.41
CA LEU A 267 -6.03 -1.68 -1.06
C LEU A 267 -5.81 -2.54 -2.30
N ASN A 268 -6.89 -3.04 -2.89
CA ASN A 268 -6.86 -3.64 -4.21
C ASN A 268 -7.29 -2.58 -5.25
N PRO A 269 -6.36 -2.00 -6.04
CA PRO A 269 -6.73 -0.97 -7.01
C PRO A 269 -7.66 -1.50 -8.10
N ALA A 270 -7.60 -2.80 -8.42
CA ALA A 270 -8.43 -3.39 -9.46
C ALA A 270 -9.93 -3.39 -9.11
N GLU A 271 -10.31 -3.19 -7.84
CA GLU A 271 -11.72 -3.02 -7.48
C GLU A 271 -12.32 -1.74 -8.09
N LEU A 272 -11.50 -0.72 -8.39
CA LEU A 272 -11.99 0.54 -8.94
C LEU A 272 -12.60 0.39 -10.35
N PHE A 273 -12.32 -0.70 -11.06
CA PHE A 273 -12.99 -1.01 -12.34
C PHE A 273 -14.49 -1.29 -12.17
N GLU A 274 -14.92 -1.64 -10.96
CA GLU A 274 -16.33 -1.92 -10.62
C GLU A 274 -17.06 -0.69 -10.07
N ALA A 275 -16.36 0.45 -9.91
CA ALA A 275 -16.94 1.69 -9.44
C ALA A 275 -17.85 2.30 -10.52
N LYS A 276 -19.15 2.28 -10.26
CA LYS A 276 -20.17 2.90 -11.13
C LYS A 276 -20.03 4.42 -11.09
#